data_AF-A0A0L7R9D8-F1
#
_entry.id   AF-A0A0L7R9D8-F1
#
_cell.length_a   1.000
_cell.length_b   1.000
_cell.length_c   1.000
_cell.angle_alpha   90.00
_cell.angle_beta   90.00
_cell.angle_gamma   90.00
#
_symmetry.space_group_name_H-M   'P 1'
#
loop_
_entity.id
_entity.type
_entity.pdbx_description
1 polymer ?
#
loop_
_entity_poly.entity_id
_entity_poly.type
_entity_poly.pdbx_seq_one_letter_code
_entity_poly.pdbx_strand_id
1 'polypeptide(L)'
;MDELRREGREVTERIRRRDKEVQQQRQYTKTEQSKYNIRYKYMRTIGLPEYLSKEGRGQKLIAQARCGNLENWNKYWEEEEGRRCDLCGDRFGNLEHLTRDCKETDRDIRMEDVASRRQDRKIVEWLEKLKKKRKGKRESG
;
A
#
# COMPACT_ATOMS: atom_id res chain seq x y z
N MET A 1 -35.58 -36.13 3.52
CA MET A 1 -35.05 -35.30 4.62
C MET A 1 -33.66 -34.72 4.28
N ASP A 2 -32.76 -35.50 3.68
CA ASP A 2 -31.40 -35.03 3.30
C ASP A 2 -31.36 -33.98 2.18
N GLU A 3 -32.31 -33.99 1.26
CA GLU A 3 -32.38 -33.06 0.13
C GLU A 3 -32.76 -31.65 0.57
N LEU A 4 -33.80 -31.51 1.40
CA LEU A 4 -34.14 -30.25 2.09
C LEU A 4 -32.97 -29.69 2.92
N ARG A 5 -32.16 -30.57 3.53
CA ARG A 5 -30.97 -30.18 4.31
C ARG A 5 -29.78 -29.80 3.43
N ARG A 6 -29.76 -30.23 2.16
CA ARG A 6 -28.78 -29.82 1.14
C ARG A 6 -29.19 -28.48 0.53
N GLU A 7 -30.44 -28.33 0.12
CA GLU A 7 -31.01 -27.08 -0.39
C GLU A 7 -30.90 -25.95 0.64
N GLY A 8 -31.22 -26.22 1.91
CA GLY A 8 -31.05 -25.24 2.98
C GLY A 8 -29.59 -24.79 3.17
N ARG A 9 -28.62 -25.68 2.94
CA ARG A 9 -27.18 -25.35 2.96
C ARG A 9 -26.79 -24.50 1.75
N GLU A 10 -27.26 -24.85 0.55
CA GLU A 10 -27.02 -24.08 -0.67
C GLU A 10 -27.61 -22.66 -0.61
N VAL A 11 -28.84 -22.52 -0.10
CA VAL A 11 -29.48 -21.22 0.12
C VAL A 11 -28.69 -20.38 1.12
N THR A 12 -28.26 -20.98 2.23
CA THR A 12 -27.43 -20.29 3.24
C THR A 12 -26.10 -19.84 2.64
N GLU A 13 -25.46 -20.67 1.81
CA GLU A 13 -24.21 -20.32 1.16
C GLU A 13 -24.38 -19.20 0.12
N ARG A 14 -25.48 -19.21 -0.65
CA ARG A 14 -25.83 -18.12 -1.57
C ARG A 14 -26.04 -16.80 -0.83
N ILE A 15 -26.77 -16.81 0.29
CA ILE A 15 -26.99 -15.61 1.11
C ILE A 15 -25.63 -15.08 1.63
N ARG A 16 -24.78 -15.96 2.18
CA ARG A 16 -23.44 -15.58 2.65
C ARG A 16 -22.55 -14.99 1.56
N ARG A 17 -22.58 -15.55 0.33
CA ARG A 17 -21.83 -15.00 -0.81
C ARG A 17 -22.34 -13.62 -1.18
N ARG A 18 -23.67 -13.44 -1.25
CA ARG A 18 -24.31 -12.16 -1.56
C ARG A 18 -23.99 -11.08 -0.53
N ASP A 19 -24.01 -11.41 0.76
CA ASP A 19 -23.64 -10.48 1.82
C ASP A 19 -22.18 -10.02 1.70
N LYS A 20 -21.26 -10.94 1.41
CA LYS A 20 -19.84 -10.60 1.16
C LYS A 20 -19.69 -9.67 -0.05
N GLU A 21 -20.40 -9.93 -1.15
CA GLU A 21 -20.38 -9.06 -2.33
C GLU A 21 -20.87 -7.65 -2.00
N VAL A 22 -22.01 -7.52 -1.32
CA VAL A 22 -22.59 -6.23 -0.91
C VAL A 22 -21.64 -5.48 0.03
N GLN A 23 -21.03 -6.17 0.99
CA GLN A 23 -20.04 -5.56 1.88
C GLN A 23 -18.82 -5.05 1.11
N GLN A 24 -18.27 -5.84 0.19
CA GLN A 24 -17.12 -5.45 -0.63
C GLN A 24 -17.45 -4.22 -1.49
N GLN A 25 -18.63 -4.19 -2.10
CA GLN A 25 -19.05 -3.07 -2.94
C GLN A 25 -19.26 -1.79 -2.11
N ARG A 26 -19.87 -1.88 -0.92
CA ARG A 26 -20.00 -0.74 0.01
C ARG A 26 -18.63 -0.20 0.43
N GLN A 27 -17.68 -1.07 0.75
CA GLN A 27 -16.32 -0.64 1.11
C GLN A 27 -15.63 0.04 -0.06
N TYR A 28 -15.72 -0.54 -1.26
CA TYR A 28 -15.19 0.05 -2.48
C TYR A 28 -15.73 1.47 -2.73
N THR A 29 -17.05 1.66 -2.63
CA THR A 29 -17.69 2.98 -2.81
C THR A 29 -17.22 3.98 -1.77
N LYS A 30 -17.09 3.58 -0.50
CA LYS A 30 -16.54 4.46 0.56
C LYS A 30 -15.11 4.88 0.26
N THR A 31 -14.27 3.96 -0.18
CA THR A 31 -12.88 4.25 -0.57
C THR A 31 -12.83 5.18 -1.79
N GLU A 32 -13.69 4.97 -2.78
CA GLU A 32 -13.80 5.79 -3.98
C GLU A 32 -14.25 7.23 -3.69
N GLN A 33 -15.25 7.39 -2.82
CA GLN A 33 -15.83 8.67 -2.45
C GLN A 33 -15.02 9.41 -1.37
N SER A 34 -13.99 8.78 -0.80
CA SER A 34 -13.17 9.40 0.23
C SER A 34 -12.43 10.63 -0.32
N LYS A 35 -12.73 11.79 0.27
CA LYS A 35 -12.07 13.07 -0.02
C LYS A 35 -10.72 13.22 0.68
N TYR A 36 -10.50 12.48 1.77
CA TYR A 36 -9.41 12.71 2.72
C TYR A 36 -8.12 11.95 2.40
N ASN A 37 -8.17 10.92 1.55
CA ASN A 37 -6.98 10.14 1.22
C ASN A 37 -7.00 9.78 -0.27
N ILE A 38 -6.39 10.68 -1.05
CA ILE A 38 -6.20 10.56 -2.50
C ILE A 38 -5.48 9.24 -2.86
N ARG A 39 -4.60 8.74 -1.99
CA ARG A 39 -3.84 7.50 -2.22
C ARG A 39 -4.72 6.25 -2.11
N TYR A 40 -5.80 6.30 -1.33
CA TYR A 40 -6.79 5.22 -1.28
C TYR A 40 -7.49 4.97 -2.61
N LYS A 41 -7.61 5.98 -3.48
CA LYS A 41 -8.15 5.80 -4.84
C LYS A 41 -7.27 4.88 -5.69
N TYR A 42 -5.95 4.96 -5.51
CA TYR A 42 -4.98 4.11 -6.22
C TYR A 42 -4.83 2.72 -5.58
N MET A 43 -5.05 2.63 -4.27
CA MET A 43 -5.03 1.37 -3.50
C MET A 43 -6.32 0.54 -3.63
N ARG A 44 -7.33 1.09 -4.28
CA ARG A 44 -8.68 0.55 -4.40
C ARG A 44 -8.70 -0.83 -5.05
N THR A 45 -9.33 -1.79 -4.39
CA THR A 45 -9.50 -3.15 -4.91
C THR A 45 -10.78 -3.75 -4.33
N ILE A 46 -11.53 -4.47 -5.18
CA ILE A 46 -12.55 -5.42 -4.73
C ILE A 46 -11.82 -6.72 -4.42
N GLY A 47 -11.80 -7.13 -3.15
CA GLY A 47 -11.11 -8.33 -2.67
C GLY A 47 -9.65 -8.13 -2.23
N LEU A 48 -8.89 -9.21 -2.15
CA LEU A 48 -7.49 -9.19 -1.71
C LEU A 48 -6.56 -8.68 -2.85
N PRO A 49 -5.73 -7.65 -2.61
CA PRO A 49 -4.68 -7.24 -3.56
C PRO A 49 -3.70 -8.36 -3.91
N GLU A 50 -3.18 -8.37 -5.15
CA GLU A 50 -2.32 -9.44 -5.64
C GLU A 50 -1.04 -9.59 -4.80
N TYR A 51 -0.43 -8.49 -4.37
CA TYR A 51 0.79 -8.55 -3.55
C TYR A 51 0.56 -9.25 -2.21
N LEU A 52 -0.67 -9.27 -1.68
CA LEU A 52 -1.01 -9.98 -0.43
C LEU A 52 -1.25 -11.47 -0.64
N SER A 53 -1.47 -11.92 -1.88
CA SER A 53 -1.60 -13.34 -2.22
C SER A 53 -0.26 -14.05 -2.41
N LYS A 54 0.85 -13.30 -2.45
CA LYS A 54 2.21 -13.80 -2.65
C LYS A 54 2.97 -13.72 -1.33
N GLU A 55 3.67 -14.77 -0.94
CA GLU A 55 4.55 -14.74 0.23
C GLU A 55 5.97 -14.28 -0.15
N GLY A 56 6.58 -13.42 0.67
CA GLY A 56 8.00 -13.08 0.55
C GLY A 56 8.37 -11.64 0.88
N ARG A 57 9.65 -11.29 0.66
CA ARG A 57 10.20 -9.95 0.97
C ARG A 57 9.50 -8.83 0.20
N GLY A 58 9.14 -9.06 -1.06
CA GLY A 58 8.44 -8.07 -1.89
C GLY A 58 7.06 -7.70 -1.34
N GLN A 59 6.29 -8.67 -0.84
CA GLN A 59 5.00 -8.44 -0.20
C GLN A 59 5.13 -7.50 1.00
N LYS A 60 6.07 -7.77 1.91
CA LYS A 60 6.30 -6.94 3.11
C LYS A 60 6.73 -5.52 2.72
N LEU A 61 7.58 -5.36 1.70
CA LEU A 61 8.02 -4.05 1.23
C LEU A 61 6.87 -3.24 0.64
N ILE A 62 6.05 -3.84 -0.22
CA ILE A 62 4.89 -3.16 -0.82
C ILE A 62 3.88 -2.78 0.27
N ALA A 63 3.62 -3.66 1.23
CA ALA A 63 2.75 -3.37 2.36
C ALA A 63 3.25 -2.14 3.16
N GLN A 64 4.55 -2.11 3.49
CA GLN A 64 5.15 -0.98 4.20
C GLN A 64 5.06 0.33 3.41
N ALA A 65 5.28 0.30 2.09
CA ALA A 65 5.18 1.48 1.25
C ALA A 65 3.74 2.01 1.16
N ARG A 66 2.76 1.12 0.95
CA ARG A 66 1.34 1.47 0.84
C ARG A 66 0.75 2.01 2.12
N CYS A 67 1.16 1.46 3.26
CA CYS A 67 0.73 1.93 4.59
C CYS A 67 1.50 3.17 5.07
N GLY A 68 2.46 3.68 4.28
CA GLY A 68 3.23 4.88 4.62
C GLY A 68 4.29 4.66 5.69
N ASN A 69 4.62 3.42 6.06
CA ASN A 69 5.67 3.11 7.03
C ASN A 69 7.07 3.51 6.54
N LEU A 70 7.23 3.72 5.23
CA LEU A 70 8.49 4.20 4.64
C LEU A 70 8.59 5.72 4.64
N GLU A 71 7.57 6.45 5.08
CA GLU A 71 7.55 7.90 5.04
C GLU A 71 7.91 8.47 6.42
N ASN A 72 8.96 9.28 6.48
CA ASN A 72 9.31 9.99 7.70
C ASN A 72 8.24 11.01 8.09
N TRP A 73 7.50 11.55 7.12
CA TRP A 73 6.37 12.44 7.37
C TRP A 73 5.33 11.86 8.35
N ASN A 74 5.14 10.53 8.35
CA ASN A 74 4.17 9.85 9.20
C ASN A 74 4.68 9.60 10.63
N LYS A 75 5.90 10.02 10.98
CA LYS A 75 6.44 9.90 12.34
C LYS A 75 6.02 11.10 13.19
N TYR A 76 4.74 11.16 13.55
CA TYR A 76 4.17 12.29 14.31
C TYR A 76 4.76 12.47 15.73
N TRP A 77 5.51 11.50 16.24
CA TRP A 77 6.27 11.61 17.49
C TRP A 77 7.63 12.29 17.33
N GLU A 78 8.09 12.55 16.10
CA GLU A 78 9.34 13.25 15.81
C GLU A 78 9.11 14.75 15.59
N GLU A 79 10.14 15.54 15.86
CA GLU A 79 10.19 16.95 15.48
C GLU A 79 10.20 17.12 13.96
N GLU A 80 10.00 18.34 13.49
CA GLU A 80 9.93 18.66 12.06
C GLU A 80 11.18 18.20 11.29
N GLU A 81 12.36 18.42 11.87
CA GLU A 81 13.65 17.98 11.31
C GLU A 81 13.73 16.45 11.17
N GLY A 82 13.26 15.71 12.18
CA GLY A 82 13.19 14.24 12.17
C GLY A 82 12.20 13.67 11.14
N ARG A 83 11.28 14.50 10.64
CA ARG A 83 10.31 14.16 9.59
C ARG A 83 10.79 14.48 8.17
N ARG A 84 11.96 15.10 8.01
CA ARG A 84 12.59 15.36 6.71
C ARG A 84 13.06 14.07 6.05
N CYS A 85 13.33 14.14 4.76
CA CYS A 85 13.82 13.03 3.97
C CYS A 85 15.19 12.58 4.48
N ASP A 86 15.31 11.33 4.91
CA ASP A 86 16.55 10.75 5.44
C ASP A 86 17.64 10.54 4.38
N LEU A 87 17.33 10.78 3.11
CA LEU A 87 18.30 10.73 2.02
C LEU A 87 18.86 12.12 1.70
N CYS A 88 17.99 13.07 1.34
CA CYS A 88 18.41 14.38 0.85
C CYS A 88 18.28 15.52 1.87
N GLY A 89 17.51 15.36 2.95
CA GLY A 89 17.25 16.41 3.96
C GLY A 89 16.35 17.56 3.52
N ASP A 90 16.18 17.79 2.21
CA ASP A 90 15.63 19.05 1.69
C ASP A 90 14.13 19.29 2.04
N ARG A 91 13.29 18.25 2.04
CA ARG A 91 11.83 18.33 2.27
C ARG A 91 11.34 17.20 3.19
N PHE A 92 10.06 17.23 3.58
CA PHE A 92 9.42 16.12 4.28
C PHE A 92 9.56 14.80 3.51
N GLY A 93 9.94 13.75 4.24
CA GLY A 93 10.18 12.43 3.67
C GLY A 93 8.88 11.66 3.38
N ASN A 94 7.99 12.23 2.55
CA ASN A 94 6.76 11.58 2.10
C ASN A 94 6.95 10.89 0.73
N LEU A 95 6.00 10.07 0.30
CA LEU A 95 6.16 9.27 -0.92
C LEU A 95 6.17 10.14 -2.19
N GLU A 96 5.46 11.27 -2.19
CA GLU A 96 5.48 12.21 -3.31
C GLU A 96 6.90 12.76 -3.52
N HIS A 97 7.54 13.21 -2.44
CA HIS A 97 8.94 13.63 -2.49
C HIS A 97 9.84 12.49 -2.95
N LEU A 98 9.69 11.29 -2.38
CA LEU A 98 10.55 10.14 -2.71
C LEU A 98 10.42 9.69 -4.18
N THR A 99 9.24 9.82 -4.78
CA THR A 99 8.99 9.37 -6.17
C THR A 99 9.27 10.45 -7.21
N ARG A 100 9.08 11.73 -6.87
CA ARG A 100 9.14 12.84 -7.85
C ARG A 100 10.30 13.80 -7.64
N ASP A 101 10.56 14.20 -6.40
CA ASP A 101 11.40 15.37 -6.11
C ASP A 101 12.79 15.01 -5.58
N CYS A 102 12.92 13.87 -4.89
CA CYS A 102 14.14 13.50 -4.22
C CYS A 102 15.26 13.30 -5.24
N LYS A 103 16.38 14.01 -5.04
CA LYS A 103 17.58 13.91 -5.89
C LYS A 103 18.36 12.61 -5.67
N GLU A 104 18.10 11.95 -4.54
CA GLU A 104 18.78 10.72 -4.13
C GLU A 104 18.02 9.45 -4.52
N THR A 105 16.86 9.56 -5.19
CA THR A 105 16.05 8.40 -5.63
C THR A 105 15.90 8.37 -7.15
N ASP A 106 15.67 7.17 -7.70
CA ASP A 106 15.35 7.03 -9.12
C ASP A 106 13.91 7.54 -9.34
N ARG A 107 13.72 8.49 -10.25
CA ARG A 107 12.42 9.16 -10.53
C ARG A 107 11.56 8.43 -11.57
N ASP A 108 11.91 7.18 -11.87
CA ASP A 108 11.24 6.33 -12.87
C ASP A 108 9.97 5.63 -12.33
N ILE A 109 9.61 5.91 -11.08
CA ILE A 109 8.47 5.32 -10.38
C ILE A 109 7.49 6.42 -10.03
N ARG A 110 6.22 6.22 -10.37
CA ARG A 110 5.17 7.13 -9.92
C ARG A 110 4.55 6.64 -8.61
N MET A 111 3.97 7.56 -7.86
CA MET A 111 3.25 7.25 -6.63
C MET A 111 2.10 6.25 -6.88
N GLU A 112 1.42 6.35 -8.02
CA GLU A 112 0.32 5.46 -8.37
C GLU A 112 0.78 4.01 -8.55
N ASP A 113 1.99 3.79 -9.07
CA ASP A 113 2.55 2.46 -9.31
C ASP A 113 2.84 1.75 -7.97
N VAL A 114 3.37 2.50 -6.99
CA VAL A 114 3.61 2.02 -5.61
C VAL A 114 2.29 1.68 -4.90
N ALA A 115 1.25 2.47 -5.15
CA ALA A 115 -0.08 2.26 -4.57
C ALA A 115 -0.90 1.18 -5.30
N SER A 116 -0.45 0.72 -6.46
CA SER A 116 -1.22 -0.16 -7.33
C SER A 116 -1.48 -1.56 -6.72
N ARG A 117 -2.43 -2.27 -7.32
CA ARG A 117 -2.78 -3.65 -6.93
C ARG A 117 -1.71 -4.67 -7.33
N ARG A 118 -0.94 -4.39 -8.39
CA ARG A 118 0.01 -5.33 -8.99
C ARG A 118 1.30 -5.32 -8.19
N GLN A 119 1.88 -6.49 -7.99
CA GLN A 119 3.27 -6.58 -7.57
C GLN A 119 4.15 -6.43 -8.80
N ASP A 120 4.52 -5.19 -9.11
CA ASP A 120 5.48 -4.90 -10.17
C ASP A 120 6.91 -5.09 -9.64
N ARG A 121 7.71 -5.88 -10.36
CA ARG A 121 9.11 -6.13 -10.05
C ARG A 121 9.91 -4.83 -9.96
N LYS A 122 9.62 -3.86 -10.83
CA LYS A 122 10.29 -2.54 -10.85
C LYS A 122 10.08 -1.79 -9.53
N ILE A 123 8.87 -1.90 -8.95
CA ILE A 123 8.53 -1.27 -7.67
C ILE A 123 9.27 -1.93 -6.52
N VAL A 124 9.33 -3.27 -6.50
CA VAL A 124 10.07 -4.00 -5.47
C VAL A 124 11.56 -3.63 -5.51
N GLU A 125 12.18 -3.64 -6.69
CA GLU A 125 13.58 -3.27 -6.87
C GLU A 125 13.86 -1.82 -6.43
N TRP A 126 12.97 -0.88 -6.78
CA TRP A 126 13.06 0.50 -6.33
C TRP A 126 12.98 0.63 -4.81
N LEU A 127 12.04 -0.07 -4.16
CA LEU A 127 11.90 -0.08 -2.69
C LEU A 127 13.12 -0.70 -1.99
N GLU A 128 13.73 -1.72 -2.59
CA GLU A 128 14.98 -2.32 -2.08
C GLU A 128 16.16 -1.36 -2.19
N LYS A 129 16.34 -0.69 -3.33
CA LYS A 129 17.35 0.37 -3.51
C LYS A 129 17.16 1.49 -2.49
N LEU A 130 15.92 1.93 -2.28
CA LEU A 130 15.58 2.96 -1.30
C LEU A 130 16.04 2.55 0.11
N LYS A 131 15.71 1.33 0.55
CA LYS A 131 16.17 0.82 1.86
C LYS A 131 17.69 0.72 1.97
N LYS A 132 18.37 0.27 0.91
CA LYS A 132 19.84 0.20 0.88
C LYS A 132 20.47 1.58 1.03
N LYS A 133 19.99 2.59 0.28
CA LYS A 133 20.47 3.98 0.38
C LYS A 133 20.29 4.54 1.79
N ARG A 134 19.12 4.31 2.40
CA ARG A 134 18.85 4.73 3.80
C ARG A 134 19.77 4.07 4.81
N LYS A 135 20.03 2.77 4.65
CA LYS A 135 20.95 2.04 5.52
C LYS A 135 22.37 2.61 5.41
N GLY A 136 22.86 2.81 4.19
CA GLY A 136 24.20 3.39 3.96
C GLY A 136 24.36 4.79 4.56
N LYS A 137 23.35 5.67 4.43
CA LYS A 137 23.36 7.01 5.06
C LYS A 137 23.45 6.95 6.60
N ARG A 138 22.78 5.99 7.24
CA ARG A 138 22.83 5.81 8.71
C ARG A 138 24.14 5.21 9.20
N GLU A 139 24.83 4.46 8.35
CA GLU A 139 26.13 3.86 8.67
C GLU A 139 27.31 4.81 8.38
N SER A 140 27.07 5.88 7.61
CA SER A 140 28.09 6.87 7.21
C SER A 140 28.04 8.20 7.98
N GLY A 141 27.01 8.40 8.81
CA GLY A 141 26.82 9.59 9.64
C GLY A 141 26.84 9.22 11.11
#